data_AF-A0A9D5EG73-F1
#
_entry.id   AF-A0A9D5EG73-F1
#
_cell.length_a   1.000
_cell.length_b   1.000
_cell.length_c   1.000
_cell.angle_alpha   90.00
_cell.angle_beta   90.00
_cell.angle_gamma   90.00
#
_symmetry.space_group_name_H-M   'P 1'
#
loop_
_entity.id
_entity.type
_entity.pdbx_description
1 polymer ?
#
loop_
_entity_poly.entity_id
_entity_poly.type
_entity_poly.pdbx_seq_one_letter_code
_entity_poly.pdbx_strand_id
1 'polypeptide(L)' 'MRRQHPCGGWEWRVFRTGADIGMECLTCQRRVMLERRVFESRVKVLVRSGDA' A
#
# COMPACT_ATOMS: atom_id res chain seq x y z
N MET A 1 0.07 2.02 -6.15
CA MET A 1 0.45 3.46 -6.21
C MET A 1 0.55 3.89 -7.66
N ARG A 2 0.41 5.19 -7.97
CA ARG A 2 0.62 5.69 -9.35
C ARG A 2 2.06 5.49 -9.86
N ARG A 3 3.04 5.39 -8.98
CA ARG A 3 4.44 5.08 -9.31
C ARG A 3 4.78 3.66 -8.87
N GLN A 4 5.62 3.00 -9.66
CA GLN A 4 6.25 1.73 -9.31
C GLN A 4 7.11 1.93 -8.06
N HIS A 5 7.12 0.94 -7.17
CA HIS A 5 8.08 0.96 -6.08
C HIS A 5 9.50 0.86 -6.66
N PRO A 6 10.53 1.51 -6.08
CA PRO A 6 11.92 1.42 -6.55
C PRO A 6 12.46 -0.02 -6.71
N CYS A 7 11.84 -1.03 -6.09
CA CYS A 7 12.21 -2.44 -6.32
C CYS A 7 11.63 -3.07 -7.60
N GLY A 8 10.78 -2.36 -8.35
CA GLY A 8 10.04 -2.91 -9.50
C GLY A 8 8.66 -3.48 -9.17
N GLY A 9 8.29 -3.57 -7.88
CA GLY A 9 6.97 -4.04 -7.45
C GLY A 9 5.85 -3.02 -7.62
N TRP A 10 4.65 -3.49 -7.96
CA TRP A 10 3.43 -2.68 -8.03
C TRP A 10 2.46 -2.96 -6.88
N GLU A 11 2.61 -4.13 -6.28
CA GLU A 11 1.68 -4.67 -5.29
C GLU A 11 2.12 -4.36 -3.87
N TRP A 12 1.14 -3.98 -3.08
CA TRP A 12 1.33 -3.62 -1.69
C TRP A 12 0.24 -4.26 -0.87
N ARG A 13 0.64 -4.86 0.26
CA ARG A 13 -0.27 -5.35 1.28
C ARG A 13 -0.44 -4.28 2.34
N VAL A 14 -1.67 -3.87 2.60
CA VAL A 14 -1.99 -3.01 3.74
C VAL A 14 -2.05 -3.91 4.97
N PHE A 15 -1.22 -3.65 5.98
CA PHE A 15 -1.21 -4.40 7.23
C PHE A 15 -1.74 -3.59 8.42
N ARG A 16 -1.82 -2.25 8.28
CA ARG A 16 -2.30 -1.35 9.32
C ARG A 16 -3.23 -0.30 8.72
N THR A 17 -4.39 -0.14 9.33
CA THR A 17 -5.40 0.87 8.97
C THR A 17 -5.71 1.72 10.20
N GLY A 18 -4.99 2.83 10.38
CA GLY A 18 -5.15 3.74 11.52
C GLY A 18 -5.11 5.21 11.08
N ALA A 19 -4.56 6.10 11.91
CA ALA A 19 -4.23 7.47 11.47
C ALA A 19 -3.23 7.45 10.31
N ASP A 20 -2.24 6.56 10.41
CA ASP A 20 -1.34 6.17 9.34
C ASP A 20 -1.73 4.83 8.74
N ILE A 21 -1.48 4.68 7.45
CA ILE A 21 -1.64 3.45 6.70
C ILE A 21 -0.28 2.78 6.58
N GLY A 22 -0.16 1.59 7.17
CA GLY A 22 1.02 0.75 7.07
C GLY A 22 0.91 -0.17 5.86
N MET A 23 1.90 -0.13 4.97
CA MET A 23 1.95 -0.94 3.77
C MET A 23 3.26 -1.70 3.67
N GLU A 24 3.18 -2.94 3.19
CA GLU A 24 4.33 -3.79 2.91
C GLU A 24 4.37 -4.09 1.40
N CYS A 25 5.52 -3.87 0.77
CA CYS A 25 5.73 -4.24 -0.62
C CYS A 25 5.82 -5.76 -0.72
N LEU A 26 4.99 -6.38 -1.57
CA LEU A 26 4.99 -7.84 -1.71
C LEU A 26 6.24 -8.39 -2.42
N THR A 27 6.93 -7.57 -3.20
CA THR A 27 8.13 -7.98 -3.96
C THR A 27 9.40 -7.95 -3.10
N CYS A 28 9.59 -6.92 -2.28
CA CYS A 28 10.83 -6.73 -1.51
C CYS A 28 10.62 -6.65 0.01
N GLN A 29 9.41 -6.89 0.50
CA GLN A 29 9.05 -6.93 1.93
C GLN A 29 9.35 -5.62 2.69
N ARG A 30 9.52 -4.51 1.96
CA ARG A 30 9.77 -3.20 2.57
C ARG A 30 8.48 -2.67 3.15
N ARG A 31 8.55 -2.25 4.42
CA ARG A 31 7.44 -1.61 5.14
C ARG A 31 7.57 -0.10 5.06
N VAL A 32 6.46 0.56 4.78
CA VAL A 32 6.34 2.01 4.77
C VAL A 32 5.09 2.43 5.54
N MET A 33 5.16 3.58 6.20
CA MET A 33 4.00 4.25 6.78
C MET A 33 3.70 5.50 5.96
N LEU A 34 2.42 5.68 5.64
CA LEU A 34 1.93 6.85 4.91
C LEU A 34 0.73 7.42 5.66
N GLU A 35 0.66 8.74 5.77
CA GLU A 35 -0.56 9.41 6.21
C GLU A 35 -1.74 9.00 5.32
N ARG A 36 -2.92 8.83 5.92
CA ARG A 36 -4.15 8.45 5.21
C ARG A 36 -4.42 9.32 3.97
N ARG A 37 -4.30 10.64 4.07
CA ARG A 37 -4.54 11.57 2.95
C ARG A 37 -3.59 11.30 1.76
N VAL A 38 -2.33 11.04 2.06
CA VAL A 38 -1.31 10.73 1.06
C VAL A 38 -1.56 9.36 0.44
N PHE A 39 -1.94 8.38 1.25
CA PHE A 39 -2.34 7.06 0.77
C PHE A 39 -3.53 7.15 -0.19
N GLU A 40 -4.61 7.81 0.20
CA GLU A 40 -5.83 7.96 -0.61
C GLU A 40 -5.56 8.61 -1.97
N SER A 41 -4.73 9.67 -2.01
CA SER A 41 -4.34 10.32 -3.28
C SER A 41 -3.45 9.46 -4.20
N ARG A 42 -2.67 8.54 -3.63
CA ARG A 42 -1.70 7.69 -4.37
C ARG A 42 -2.26 6.34 -4.77
N VAL A 43 -3.31 5.87 -4.10
CA VAL A 43 -4.02 4.63 -4.41
C VAL A 43 -4.79 4.81 -5.72
N LYS A 44 -4.59 3.87 -6.65
CA LYS A 44 -5.26 3.87 -7.96
C LYS A 44 -6.37 2.83 -8.03
N VAL A 45 -6.15 1.67 -7.42
CA VAL A 45 -7.08 0.56 -7.35
C VAL A 45 -6.92 -0.08 -5.97
N LEU A 46 -8.03 -0.29 -5.28
CA LEU A 46 -8.11 -1.11 -4.07
C LEU A 46 -8.65 -2.46 -4.49
N VAL A 47 -7.79 -3.48 -4.51
CA VAL A 47 -8.24 -4.86 -4.69
C VAL A 47 -8.62 -5.38 -3.31
N ARG A 48 -9.91 -5.44 -3.04
CA ARG A 48 -10.44 -6.03 -1.80
C ARG A 48 -10.19 -7.53 -1.92
N SER A 49 -9.26 -8.08 -1.13
CA SER A 49 -9.30 -9.53 -0.89
C SER A 49 -10.56 -9.75 -0.05
N GLY A 50 -11.55 -10.42 -0.63
CA GLY A 50 -12.82 -10.65 0.01
C GLY A 50 -12.64 -11.42 1.31
N ASP A 51 -13.13 -10.85 2.40
CA ASP A 51 -13.52 -11.61 3.57
C ASP A 51 -14.82 -12.35 3.20
N ALA A 52 -14.71 -13.67 3.06
CA ALA A 52 -15.83 -14.63 3.11
C ALA A 52 -15.39 -15.82 3.96
#